data_AF-A0A6P1W314-F1
#
_entry.id   AF-A0A6P1W314-F1
#
_cell.length_a   1.000
_cell.length_b   1.000
_cell.length_c   1.000
_cell.angle_alpha   90.00
_cell.angle_beta   90.00
_cell.angle_gamma   90.00
#
_symmetry.space_group_name_H-M   'P 1'
#
loop_
_entity.id
_entity.type
_entity.pdbx_description
1 polymer ?
#
loop_
_entity_poly.entity_id
_entity_poly.type
_entity_poly.pdbx_seq_one_letter_code
_entity_poly.pdbx_strand_id
1 'polypeptide(L)' 'MAQQPPSNIEEFTVAYKALVDTEWIDNPANPTDHLKGFIGQGERIWLHPDHSGIGPLWQQARLVDKTLRYIHFHDFKKQ' A
#
# COMPACT_ATOMS: atom_id res chain seq x y z
N MET A 1 2.34 -4.94 25.23
CA MET A 1 1.17 -5.42 24.46
C MET A 1 0.79 -4.33 23.49
N ALA A 2 1.08 -4.51 22.20
CA ALA A 2 0.58 -3.64 21.13
C ALA A 2 0.40 -4.53 19.91
N GLN A 3 -0.65 -5.35 19.95
CA GLN A 3 -1.14 -6.02 18.76
C GLN A 3 -1.73 -4.91 17.90
N GLN A 4 -1.06 -4.56 16.80
CA GLN A 4 -1.73 -3.87 15.69
C GLN A 4 -3.02 -4.67 15.40
N PRO A 5 -4.20 -4.03 15.31
CA PRO A 5 -5.42 -4.76 14.96
C PRO A 5 -5.16 -5.52 13.66
N PRO A 6 -5.76 -6.71 13.46
CA PRO A 6 -5.63 -7.41 12.20
C PRO A 6 -6.18 -6.48 11.12
N SER A 7 -5.30 -5.85 10.36
CA SER A 7 -5.66 -5.16 9.14
C SER A 7 -6.20 -6.26 8.24
N ASN A 8 -7.51 -6.45 8.23
CA ASN A 8 -8.13 -7.55 7.51
C ASN A 8 -7.82 -7.31 6.03
N ILE A 9 -6.91 -8.11 5.48
CA ILE A 9 -6.47 -8.08 4.08
C ILE A 9 -7.68 -8.13 3.12
N GLU A 10 -8.79 -8.68 3.60
CA GLU A 10 -10.10 -8.76 2.95
C GLU A 10 -10.79 -7.41 2.73
N GLU A 11 -10.46 -6.38 3.50
CA GLU A 11 -11.04 -5.04 3.35
C GLU A 11 -10.39 -4.25 2.20
N PHE A 12 -9.21 -4.67 1.74
CA PHE A 12 -8.52 -4.12 0.57
C PHE A 12 -9.14 -4.70 -0.71
N THR A 13 -10.27 -4.13 -1.12
CA THR A 13 -11.10 -4.63 -2.23
C THR A 13 -11.03 -3.75 -3.48
N VAL A 14 -10.60 -2.50 -3.36
CA VAL A 14 -10.60 -1.57 -4.49
C VAL A 14 -9.30 -1.69 -5.27
N ALA A 15 -9.39 -2.14 -6.52
CA ALA A 15 -8.21 -2.32 -7.37
C ALA A 15 -7.69 -0.99 -7.91
N TYR A 16 -6.38 -0.80 -7.80
CA TYR A 16 -5.63 0.31 -8.38
C TYR A 16 -4.47 -0.25 -9.20
N LYS A 17 -4.07 0.51 -10.22
CA LYS A 17 -2.99 0.19 -11.12
C LYS A 17 -1.87 1.21 -10.99
N ALA A 18 -0.63 0.75 -10.88
CA ALA A 18 0.55 1.61 -10.90
C ALA A 18 0.64 2.32 -12.25
N LEU A 19 0.72 3.65 -12.24
CA LEU A 19 0.90 4.48 -13.41
C LEU A 19 2.36 4.59 -13.82
N VAL A 20 3.26 4.48 -12.85
CA VAL A 20 4.71 4.50 -13.00
C VAL A 20 5.31 3.41 -12.13
N ASP A 21 6.55 3.09 -12.41
CA ASP A 21 7.39 2.31 -11.53
C ASP A 21 7.58 3.02 -10.19
N THR A 22 7.17 2.40 -9.09
CA THR A 22 7.12 3.03 -7.76
C THR A 22 7.56 2.08 -6.65
N GLU A 23 8.02 2.65 -5.55
CA GLU A 23 8.53 1.91 -4.41
C GLU A 23 7.43 1.65 -3.38
N TRP A 24 7.54 0.54 -2.67
CA TRP A 24 6.77 0.31 -1.45
C TRP A 24 7.70 0.12 -0.27
N ILE A 25 7.19 0.43 0.92
CA ILE A 25 7.90 0.23 2.20
C ILE A 25 7.00 -0.54 3.19
N ASP A 26 7.60 -1.23 4.15
CA ASP A 26 6.83 -1.94 5.18
C ASP A 26 6.29 -1.01 6.27
N ASN A 27 7.03 0.04 6.63
CA ASN A 27 6.64 0.94 7.71
C ASN A 27 7.19 2.36 7.53
N PRO A 28 6.36 3.37 7.17
CA PRO A 28 6.80 4.76 7.01
C PRO A 28 7.31 5.41 8.31
N ALA A 29 6.98 4.88 9.48
CA ALA A 29 7.22 5.55 10.76
C ALA A 29 8.60 5.28 11.39
N ASN A 30 9.37 4.29 10.92
CA ASN A 30 10.61 3.88 11.59
C ASN A 30 11.83 3.82 10.67
N PRO A 31 12.62 4.90 10.49
CA PRO A 31 13.62 5.08 9.42
C PRO A 31 14.82 4.10 9.40
N THR A 32 14.98 3.23 10.40
CA THR A 32 16.22 2.47 10.60
C THR A 32 16.20 1.07 9.97
N ASP A 33 15.04 0.49 9.70
CA ASP A 33 14.92 -0.87 9.15
C ASP A 33 13.68 -0.95 8.25
N HIS A 34 13.82 -0.48 7.00
CA HIS A 34 12.73 -0.53 6.02
C HIS A 34 12.97 -1.70 5.06
N LEU A 35 12.09 -2.68 5.10
CA LEU A 35 11.90 -3.54 3.94
C LEU A 35 11.24 -2.69 2.86
N LYS A 36 11.99 -2.41 1.81
CA LYS A 36 11.48 -1.77 0.61
C LYS A 36 11.50 -2.73 -0.57
N GLY A 37 10.59 -2.50 -1.49
CA GLY A 37 10.58 -3.19 -2.77
C GLY A 37 9.98 -2.30 -3.83
N PHE A 38 9.74 -2.91 -4.99
CA PHE A 38 9.31 -2.21 -6.18
C PHE A 38 7.99 -2.76 -6.68
N ILE A 39 7.14 -1.87 -7.19
CA ILE A 39 5.93 -2.18 -7.94
C ILE A 39 6.15 -1.67 -9.34
N GLY A 40 6.11 -2.60 -10.31
CA GLY A 40 6.31 -2.24 -11.70
C GLY A 40 5.15 -1.40 -12.25
N GLN A 41 5.44 -0.53 -13.22
CA GLN A 41 4.39 0.17 -13.95
C GLN A 41 3.35 -0.83 -14.49
N GLY A 42 2.09 -0.57 -14.17
CA GLY A 42 0.96 -1.36 -14.60
C GLY A 42 0.62 -2.57 -13.72
N GLU A 43 1.39 -2.83 -12.67
CA GLU A 43 1.00 -3.77 -11.62
C GLU A 43 -0.22 -3.29 -10.84
N ARG A 44 -0.89 -4.24 -10.20
CA ARG A 44 -2.12 -3.99 -9.45
C ARG A 44 -1.89 -4.12 -7.96
N ILE A 45 -2.52 -3.21 -7.23
CA ILE A 45 -2.64 -3.25 -5.78
C ILE A 45 -4.10 -3.11 -5.39
N TRP A 46 -4.42 -3.44 -4.16
CA TRP A 46 -5.75 -3.18 -3.61
C TRP A 46 -5.67 -2.23 -2.43
N LEU A 47 -6.55 -1.24 -2.42
CA LEU A 47 -6.66 -0.24 -1.36
C LEU A 47 -7.94 -0.46 -0.55
N HIS A 48 -7.87 0.00 0.70
CA HIS A 48 -9.03 0.04 1.57
C HIS A 48 -10.01 1.13 1.06
N PRO A 49 -11.30 0.83 0.87
CA PRO A 49 -12.27 1.78 0.34
C PRO A 49 -12.45 3.02 1.22
N ASP A 50 -12.34 2.85 2.55
CA ASP A 50 -12.60 3.92 3.52
C ASP A 50 -11.41 4.87 3.72
N HIS A 51 -10.19 4.45 3.36
CA HIS A 51 -8.98 5.23 3.61
C HIS A 51 -8.40 5.91 2.37
N SER A 52 -8.98 5.68 1.18
CA SER A 52 -8.52 6.30 -0.07
C SER A 52 -8.66 7.83 -0.02
N GLY A 53 -7.57 8.55 0.24
CA GLY A 53 -7.50 10.01 0.14
C GLY A 53 -7.52 10.80 1.45
N ILE A 54 -7.38 10.18 2.62
CA ILE A 54 -7.27 10.88 3.91
C ILE A 54 -5.93 10.52 4.58
N GLY A 55 -4.93 11.41 4.50
CA GLY A 55 -3.68 11.28 5.26
C GLY A 55 -2.43 10.96 4.43
N PRO A 56 -1.27 10.76 5.07
CA PRO A 56 0.10 11.05 4.61
C PRO A 56 0.52 10.49 3.24
N LEU A 57 1.66 10.97 2.71
CA LEU A 57 2.28 10.53 1.43
C LEU A 57 2.28 9.01 1.17
N TRP A 58 2.24 8.22 2.24
CA TRP A 58 2.25 6.77 2.25
C TRP A 58 0.89 6.21 2.67
N GLN A 59 0.28 5.40 1.81
CA GLN A 59 -1.00 4.74 2.02
C GLN A 59 -0.79 3.23 2.08
N GLN A 60 -1.40 2.56 3.05
CA GLN A 60 -1.35 1.10 3.12
C GLN A 60 -2.16 0.47 1.98
N ALA A 61 -1.58 -0.53 1.33
CA ALA A 61 -2.14 -1.26 0.22
C ALA A 61 -1.81 -2.75 0.33
N ARG A 62 -2.69 -3.58 -0.23
CA ARG A 62 -2.43 -4.99 -0.45
C ARG A 62 -1.74 -5.21 -1.80
N LEU A 63 -0.59 -5.85 -1.79
CA LEU A 63 0.12 -6.30 -2.98
C LEU A 63 -0.48 -7.61 -3.54
N VAL A 64 -0.02 -8.01 -4.72
CA VAL A 64 -0.44 -9.26 -5.39
C VAL A 64 -0.12 -10.50 -4.56
N ASP A 65 0.99 -10.50 -3.82
CA ASP A 65 1.39 -11.57 -2.91
C ASP A 65 0.60 -11.59 -1.58
N LYS A 66 -0.42 -10.73 -1.46
CA LYS A 66 -1.28 -10.56 -0.27
C LYS A 66 -0.59 -9.98 0.95
N THR A 67 0.62 -9.44 0.85
CA THR A 67 1.19 -8.61 1.92
C THR A 67 0.60 -7.21 1.91
N LEU A 68 0.57 -6.60 3.10
CA LEU A 68 0.21 -5.19 3.27
C LEU A 68 1.49 -4.37 3.34
N ARG A 69 1.63 -3.43 2.41
CA ARG A 69 2.76 -2.51 2.31
C ARG A 69 2.26 -1.09 2.14
N TYR A 70 3.10 -0.12 2.43
CA TYR A 70 2.80 1.28 2.21
C TYR A 70 3.33 1.71 0.85
N ILE A 71 2.47 2.38 0.08
CA ILE A 71 2.75 2.86 -1.28
C ILE A 71 2.50 4.35 -1.39
N HIS A 72 3.07 4.98 -2.42
CA HIS A 72 2.75 6.34 -2.79
C HIS A 72 1.45 6.39 -3.60
N PHE A 73 0.32 6.73 -2.96
CA PHE A 73 -1.00 6.70 -3.60
C PHE A 73 -1.07 7.49 -4.92
N HIS A 74 -0.31 8.59 -5.03
CA HIS A 74 -0.27 9.45 -6.21
C HIS A 74 0.25 8.75 -7.47
N ASP A 75 1.01 7.67 -7.31
CA ASP A 75 1.54 6.88 -8.44
C ASP A 75 0.53 5.86 -8.96
N PHE A 76 -0.67 5.79 -8.36
CA PHE A 76 -1.68 4.80 -8.69
C PHE A 76 -2.97 5.44 -9.18
N LYS A 77 -3.63 4.75 -10.10
CA LYS A 77 -4.96 5.11 -10.60
C LYS A 77 -5.95 4.00 -10.33
N LYS A 78 -7.16 4.36 -9.90
CA LYS A 78 -8.28 3.44 -9.74
C LYS A 78 -8.56 2.75 -11.09
N GLN A 79 -8.68 1.43 -11.07
CA GLN A 79 -9.00 0.63 -12.26
C GLN A 79 -10.51 0.56 -12.50
#